data_AF-A0A966WG24-F1
#
_entry.id   AF-A0A966WG24-F1
#
_cell.length_a   1.000
_cell.length_b   1.000
_cell.length_c   1.000
_cell.angle_alpha   90.00
_cell.angle_beta   90.00
_cell.angle_gamma   90.00
#
_symmetry.space_group_name_H-M   'P 1'
#
loop_
_entity.id
_entity.type
_entity.pdbx_description
1 polymer ?
#
loop_
_entity_poly.entity_id
_entity_poly.type
_entity_poly.pdbx_seq_one_letter_code
_entity_poly.pdbx_strand_id
1 'polypeptide(L)'
;MKRILFAFIFFLLPISPAKSSTLVTLTAPTTKLADGRFINNELAISISPGGSLGKALEITAASDRTWLIDPALIEEIADLADGYIYLDAPGESNIEGQPALIAKNAYTALRKSIKITNSVITSKDVEDLRLGLAKTLNPGHSRDNALLISKSYSSAIKSVNNKLRISPGNYTITTKNYDLPVTVINDFTEPVSLDLIITTTNSRVLVEDVPRITIDGQSQIQIEVPIEVIASGDTSLRLQLYTPKGEIIGLEQRIPLRLAVISPVTTWLTTGMAIILLLAAIVQSVRRVKSRRGK
;
A
#
# COMPACT_ATOMS: atom_id res chain seq x y z
N MET A 1 0.42 70.67 9.15
CA MET A 1 1.19 69.40 9.24
C MET A 1 0.20 68.24 9.15
N LYS A 2 0.14 67.51 8.03
CA LYS A 2 -0.76 66.37 7.82
C LYS A 2 0.05 65.08 7.95
N ARG A 3 -0.28 64.23 8.92
CA ARG A 3 0.37 62.92 9.13
C ARG A 3 -0.31 61.88 8.23
N ILE A 4 0.47 61.28 7.35
CA ILE A 4 0.06 60.18 6.45
C ILE A 4 0.23 58.88 7.23
N LEU A 5 -0.86 58.15 7.44
CA LEU A 5 -0.85 56.82 8.04
C LEU A 5 -0.64 55.79 6.91
N PHE A 6 0.51 55.14 6.87
CA PHE A 6 0.77 54.03 5.95
C PHE A 6 0.15 52.74 6.50
N ALA A 7 -0.86 52.20 5.82
CA ALA A 7 -1.41 50.88 6.09
C ALA A 7 -0.56 49.82 5.35
N PHE A 8 0.10 48.95 6.12
CA PHE A 8 0.87 47.82 5.59
C PHE A 8 -0.09 46.65 5.30
N ILE A 9 -0.31 46.34 4.03
CA ILE A 9 -1.03 45.14 3.59
C ILE A 9 -0.03 43.97 3.57
N PHE A 10 -0.25 42.99 4.44
CA PHE A 10 0.53 41.77 4.50
C PHE A 10 -0.09 40.76 3.52
N PHE A 11 0.59 40.51 2.39
CA PHE A 11 0.24 39.47 1.43
C PHE A 11 0.62 38.11 2.05
N LEU A 12 -0.35 37.33 2.54
CA LEU A 12 -0.13 35.92 2.88
C LEU A 12 0.01 35.12 1.59
N LEU A 13 1.25 34.80 1.23
CA LEU A 13 1.54 33.75 0.23
C LEU A 13 1.09 32.38 0.78
N PRO A 14 0.46 31.52 -0.03
CA PRO A 14 0.15 30.16 0.39
C PRO A 14 1.46 29.40 0.65
N ILE A 15 1.67 28.98 1.89
CA ILE A 15 2.79 28.12 2.25
C ILE A 15 2.48 26.74 1.66
N SER A 16 3.17 26.36 0.59
CA SER A 16 3.10 24.99 0.09
C SER A 16 3.52 24.04 1.22
N PRO A 17 2.79 22.92 1.44
CA PRO A 17 3.18 21.95 2.45
C PRO A 17 4.58 21.42 2.14
N ALA A 18 5.48 21.49 3.12
CA ALA A 18 6.82 20.95 2.99
C ALA A 18 6.73 19.42 2.83
N LYS A 19 7.17 18.91 1.67
CA LYS A 19 7.35 17.46 1.47
C LYS A 19 8.59 17.02 2.24
N SER A 20 8.39 16.22 3.28
CA SER A 20 9.49 15.61 4.03
C SER A 20 10.05 14.42 3.24
N SER A 21 11.08 14.64 2.42
CA SER A 21 11.85 13.53 1.84
C SER A 21 12.84 13.01 2.89
N THR A 22 12.79 11.71 3.18
CA THR A 22 13.79 11.08 4.05
C THR A 22 14.98 10.64 3.21
N LEU A 23 16.18 11.16 3.50
CA LEU A 23 17.43 10.70 2.86
C LEU A 23 17.82 9.34 3.45
N VAL A 24 17.95 8.33 2.60
CA VAL A 24 18.46 7.00 2.97
C VAL A 24 19.84 6.84 2.35
N THR A 25 20.86 6.65 3.18
CA THR A 25 22.24 6.44 2.76
C THR A 25 22.59 4.95 2.85
N LEU A 26 23.02 4.35 1.74
CA LEU A 26 23.55 2.99 1.69
C LEU A 26 25.06 3.07 1.48
N THR A 27 25.84 2.80 2.54
CA THR A 27 27.30 2.72 2.52
C THR A 27 27.75 1.56 3.41
N ALA A 28 28.85 0.91 3.04
CA ALA A 28 29.51 -0.12 3.84
C ALA A 28 31.04 0.05 3.72
N PRO A 29 31.83 -0.34 4.75
CA PRO A 29 33.27 -0.39 4.62
C PRO A 29 33.68 -1.37 3.51
N THR A 30 34.78 -1.08 2.80
CA THR A 30 35.26 -1.98 1.75
C THR A 30 35.66 -3.33 2.33
N THR A 31 35.08 -4.39 1.79
CA THR A 31 35.33 -5.76 2.24
C THR A 31 36.17 -6.55 1.24
N LYS A 32 36.63 -5.89 0.16
CA LYS A 32 37.34 -6.50 -0.96
C LYS A 32 38.84 -6.13 -0.93
N LEU A 33 39.69 -7.14 -1.10
CA LEU A 33 41.13 -7.02 -1.28
C LEU A 33 41.45 -6.62 -2.74
N ALA A 34 42.63 -6.05 -2.94
CA ALA A 34 43.11 -5.62 -4.27
C ALA A 34 43.23 -6.78 -5.28
N ASP A 35 43.29 -8.02 -4.82
CA ASP A 35 43.36 -9.23 -5.63
C ASP A 35 41.98 -9.79 -6.04
N GLY A 36 40.89 -9.13 -5.64
CA GLY A 36 39.53 -9.53 -5.97
C GLY A 36 38.85 -10.42 -4.93
N ARG A 37 39.54 -10.83 -3.85
CA ARG A 37 38.97 -11.67 -2.79
C ARG A 37 38.30 -10.83 -1.70
N PHE A 38 37.32 -11.39 -1.02
CA PHE A 38 36.68 -10.76 0.13
C PHE A 38 37.41 -11.10 1.43
N ILE A 39 37.59 -10.10 2.29
CA ILE A 39 38.24 -10.22 3.60
C ILE A 39 37.42 -11.14 4.52
N ASN A 40 36.09 -11.14 4.38
CA ASN A 40 35.15 -11.96 5.13
C ASN A 40 33.81 -12.09 4.40
N ASN A 41 32.84 -12.78 5.01
CA ASN A 41 31.49 -12.97 4.48
C ASN A 41 30.46 -11.95 5.00
N GLU A 42 30.89 -10.86 5.66
CA GLU A 42 29.98 -9.95 6.37
C GLU A 42 29.12 -9.11 5.42
N LEU A 43 29.68 -8.65 4.30
CA LEU A 43 28.91 -7.89 3.29
C LEU A 43 27.76 -8.75 2.75
N ALA A 44 28.04 -10.01 2.45
CA ALA A 44 27.04 -10.98 2.04
C ALA A 44 25.97 -11.23 3.13
N ILE A 45 26.36 -11.31 4.40
CA ILE A 45 25.39 -11.42 5.50
C ILE A 45 24.54 -10.14 5.60
N SER A 46 25.13 -8.96 5.40
CA SER A 46 24.46 -7.66 5.57
C SER A 46 23.38 -7.37 4.52
N ILE A 47 23.57 -7.85 3.27
CA ILE A 47 22.58 -7.68 2.18
C ILE A 47 21.51 -8.80 2.16
N SER A 48 21.61 -9.80 3.04
CA SER A 48 20.58 -10.85 3.19
C SER A 48 19.28 -10.32 3.83
N PRO A 49 18.11 -10.97 3.63
CA PRO A 49 16.85 -10.63 4.30
C PRO A 49 17.04 -10.64 5.82
N GLY A 50 16.76 -9.51 6.47
CA GLY A 50 17.02 -9.30 7.90
C GLY A 50 18.41 -8.78 8.26
N GLY A 51 19.36 -8.77 7.32
CA GLY A 51 20.63 -8.04 7.40
C GLY A 51 20.42 -6.52 7.39
N SER A 52 21.43 -5.74 7.77
CA SER A 52 21.32 -4.28 7.90
C SER A 52 20.98 -3.59 6.57
N LEU A 53 21.64 -3.98 5.47
CA LEU A 53 21.39 -3.44 4.13
C LEU A 53 20.12 -4.04 3.51
N GLY A 54 19.84 -5.33 3.76
CA GLY A 54 18.59 -5.96 3.32
C GLY A 54 17.34 -5.31 3.94
N LYS A 55 17.37 -5.02 5.25
CA LYS A 55 16.29 -4.30 5.95
C LYS A 55 16.05 -2.91 5.39
N ALA A 56 17.09 -2.21 4.95
CA ALA A 56 16.96 -0.88 4.36
C ALA A 56 16.19 -0.94 3.01
N LEU A 57 16.33 -2.03 2.25
CA LEU A 57 15.64 -2.27 0.98
C LEU A 57 14.22 -2.83 1.14
N GLU A 58 13.93 -3.52 2.25
CA GLU A 58 12.59 -4.03 2.59
C GLU A 58 11.60 -2.93 3.02
N ILE A 59 12.09 -1.70 3.24
CA ILE A 59 11.22 -0.57 3.56
C ILE A 59 10.34 -0.26 2.36
N THR A 60 9.02 -0.47 2.52
CA THR A 60 7.97 -0.32 1.51
C THR A 60 8.17 0.92 0.62
N ALA A 61 8.05 0.72 -0.69
CA ALA A 61 8.14 1.73 -1.76
C ALA A 61 7.10 2.88 -1.69
N ALA A 62 6.39 3.04 -0.57
CA ALA A 62 5.27 3.95 -0.37
C ALA A 62 5.65 5.32 0.25
N SER A 63 6.94 5.61 0.50
CA SER A 63 7.40 6.88 1.07
C SER A 63 8.28 7.68 0.10
N ASP A 64 8.07 8.99 0.04
CA ASP A 64 8.89 9.97 -0.71
C ASP A 64 10.30 10.01 -0.08
N ARG A 65 11.27 9.30 -0.68
CA ARG A 65 12.63 9.15 -0.15
C ARG A 65 13.67 9.36 -1.24
N THR A 66 14.76 10.00 -0.87
CA THR A 66 15.94 10.20 -1.73
C THR A 66 17.00 9.18 -1.32
N TRP A 67 17.48 8.40 -2.29
CA TRP A 67 18.51 7.37 -2.06
C TRP A 67 19.88 7.92 -2.42
N LEU A 68 20.82 7.86 -1.47
CA LEU A 68 22.23 8.11 -1.70
C LEU A 68 22.97 6.78 -1.55
N ILE A 69 23.51 6.26 -2.65
CA ILE A 69 24.14 4.95 -2.71
C ILE A 69 25.61 5.15 -3.06
N ASP A 70 26.50 4.59 -2.24
CA ASP A 70 27.93 4.59 -2.51
C ASP A 70 28.25 3.73 -3.76
N PRO A 71 28.89 4.29 -4.81
CA PRO A 71 29.27 3.51 -5.99
C PRO A 71 30.15 2.29 -5.68
N ALA A 72 31.06 2.38 -4.71
CA ALA A 72 31.96 1.28 -4.36
C ALA A 72 31.20 0.08 -3.76
N LEU A 73 30.13 0.35 -3.01
CA LEU A 73 29.23 -0.67 -2.47
C LEU A 73 28.47 -1.40 -3.58
N ILE A 74 28.07 -0.70 -4.65
CA ILE A 74 27.38 -1.31 -5.80
C ILE A 74 28.31 -2.28 -6.52
N GLU A 75 29.59 -1.91 -6.67
CA GLU A 75 30.60 -2.75 -7.31
C GLU A 75 30.88 -4.02 -6.49
N GLU A 76 31.10 -3.89 -5.17
CA GLU A 76 31.32 -5.07 -4.31
C GLU A 76 30.10 -6.01 -4.26
N ILE A 77 28.87 -5.46 -4.23
CA ILE A 77 27.64 -6.27 -4.30
C ILE A 77 27.51 -6.97 -5.67
N ALA A 78 27.94 -6.31 -6.75
CA ALA A 78 27.95 -6.91 -8.08
C ALA A 78 28.96 -8.07 -8.15
N ASP A 79 30.12 -7.92 -7.53
CA ASP A 79 31.14 -8.98 -7.45
C ASP A 79 30.67 -10.17 -6.59
N LEU A 80 29.98 -9.91 -5.47
CA LEU A 80 29.35 -10.98 -4.66
C LEU A 80 28.31 -11.79 -5.45
N ALA A 81 27.72 -11.20 -6.50
CA ALA A 81 26.70 -11.85 -7.31
C ALA A 81 27.26 -12.79 -8.39
N ASP A 82 28.55 -12.67 -8.74
CA ASP A 82 29.21 -13.48 -9.77
C ASP A 82 29.77 -14.82 -9.24
N GLY A 83 29.72 -15.01 -7.92
CA GLY A 83 30.49 -16.03 -7.22
C GLY A 83 31.81 -15.41 -6.77
N TYR A 84 32.09 -15.51 -5.47
CA TYR A 84 33.21 -14.81 -4.85
C TYR A 84 34.01 -15.75 -3.98
N ILE A 85 35.24 -15.39 -3.62
CA ILE A 85 36.03 -16.11 -2.64
C ILE A 85 36.18 -15.19 -1.44
N TYR A 86 35.95 -15.72 -0.23
CA TYR A 86 36.21 -14.99 1.01
C TYR A 86 37.17 -15.74 1.93
N LEU A 87 37.80 -14.99 2.83
CA LEU A 87 38.69 -15.51 3.87
C LEU A 87 37.89 -15.70 5.17
N ASP A 88 37.90 -16.91 5.73
CA ASP A 88 37.27 -17.22 7.05
C ASP A 88 38.21 -16.84 8.22
N ALA A 89 39.52 -16.82 7.93
CA ALA A 89 40.60 -16.40 8.81
C ALA A 89 41.72 -15.76 7.95
N PRO A 90 42.57 -14.87 8.49
CA PRO A 90 43.62 -14.22 7.72
C PRO A 90 44.65 -15.24 7.22
N GLY A 91 44.44 -15.73 6.00
CA GLY A 91 45.44 -16.43 5.19
C GLY A 91 45.26 -17.94 4.97
N GLU A 92 44.29 -18.62 5.58
CA GLU A 92 44.34 -20.11 5.62
C GLU A 92 43.29 -20.86 4.79
N SER A 93 42.22 -20.23 4.30
CA SER A 93 41.24 -20.94 3.46
C SER A 93 40.52 -20.03 2.47
N ASN A 94 40.65 -20.33 1.17
CA ASN A 94 39.82 -19.78 0.11
C ASN A 94 38.50 -20.54 0.08
N ILE A 95 37.43 -19.95 0.61
CA ILE A 95 36.10 -20.55 0.53
C ILE A 95 35.36 -19.93 -0.65
N GLU A 96 34.89 -20.77 -1.58
CA GLU A 96 33.96 -20.33 -2.61
C GLU A 96 32.64 -19.89 -1.96
N GLY A 97 32.44 -18.58 -1.92
CA GLY A 97 31.17 -17.94 -1.65
C GLY A 97 30.18 -18.31 -2.73
N GLN A 98 29.09 -18.96 -2.33
CA GLN A 98 28.07 -19.37 -3.29
C GLN A 98 27.47 -18.12 -3.98
N PRO A 99 27.25 -18.14 -5.31
CA PRO A 99 26.65 -17.03 -6.09
C PRO A 99 25.22 -16.66 -5.65
N ALA A 100 24.71 -17.31 -4.61
CA ALA A 100 23.32 -17.33 -4.19
C ALA A 100 23.08 -16.38 -3.01
N LEU A 101 23.13 -15.08 -3.28
CA LEU A 101 22.61 -14.10 -2.34
C LEU A 101 21.48 -13.28 -2.93
N ILE A 102 21.65 -12.64 -4.09
CA ILE A 102 20.51 -12.04 -4.81
C ILE A 102 19.49 -13.12 -5.19
N ALA A 103 19.95 -14.26 -5.72
CA ALA A 103 19.09 -15.39 -6.04
C ALA A 103 18.45 -16.02 -4.78
N LYS A 104 19.18 -16.09 -3.65
CA LYS A 104 18.66 -16.60 -2.37
C LYS A 104 17.67 -15.64 -1.70
N ASN A 105 17.88 -14.34 -1.84
CA ASN A 105 17.02 -13.29 -1.30
C ASN A 105 15.71 -13.23 -2.10
N ALA A 106 15.82 -13.20 -3.43
CA ALA A 106 14.67 -13.34 -4.33
C ALA A 106 13.93 -14.65 -4.06
N TYR A 107 14.63 -15.79 -3.99
CA TYR A 107 14.03 -17.08 -3.65
C TYR A 107 13.32 -17.05 -2.30
N THR A 108 13.92 -16.48 -1.26
CA THR A 108 13.32 -16.43 0.09
C THR A 108 12.04 -15.60 0.10
N ALA A 109 12.04 -14.44 -0.57
CA ALA A 109 10.86 -13.61 -0.74
C ALA A 109 9.76 -14.31 -1.54
N LEU A 110 10.11 -14.93 -2.67
CA LEU A 110 9.19 -15.66 -3.54
C LEU A 110 8.62 -16.91 -2.82
N ARG A 111 9.46 -17.65 -2.10
CA ARG A 111 9.05 -18.80 -1.27
C ARG A 111 8.09 -18.37 -0.16
N LYS A 112 8.33 -17.24 0.49
CA LYS A 112 7.42 -16.69 1.51
C LYS A 112 6.06 -16.34 0.90
N SER A 113 6.03 -15.67 -0.25
CA SER A 113 4.78 -15.37 -0.97
C SER A 113 4.02 -16.64 -1.31
N ILE A 114 4.69 -17.65 -1.89
CA ILE A 114 4.05 -18.93 -2.23
C ILE A 114 3.55 -19.64 -0.97
N LYS A 115 4.30 -19.62 0.14
CA LYS A 115 3.87 -20.24 1.40
C LYS A 115 2.55 -19.63 1.91
N ILE A 116 2.43 -18.30 1.86
CA ILE A 116 1.23 -17.59 2.31
C ILE A 116 0.06 -17.95 1.41
N THR A 117 0.23 -17.91 0.08
CA THR A 117 -0.80 -18.33 -0.88
C THR A 117 -1.21 -19.78 -0.64
N ASN A 118 -0.24 -20.69 -0.45
CA ASN A 118 -0.50 -22.11 -0.19
C ASN A 118 -1.17 -22.38 1.17
N SER A 119 -1.14 -21.41 2.10
CA SER A 119 -1.87 -21.52 3.37
C SER A 119 -3.40 -21.41 3.19
N VAL A 120 -3.83 -20.87 2.05
CA VAL A 120 -5.23 -20.63 1.70
C VAL A 120 -5.68 -21.46 0.51
N ILE A 121 -4.80 -21.71 -0.48
CA ILE A 121 -5.14 -22.41 -1.71
C ILE A 121 -4.04 -23.41 -2.11
N THR A 122 -4.36 -24.70 -2.20
CA THR A 122 -3.41 -25.78 -2.56
C THR A 122 -3.62 -26.19 -4.01
N SER A 123 -3.48 -25.23 -4.93
CA SER A 123 -3.71 -25.46 -6.36
C SER A 123 -2.46 -25.95 -7.10
N LYS A 124 -2.67 -26.70 -8.19
CA LYS A 124 -1.61 -27.16 -9.10
C LYS A 124 -0.70 -26.01 -9.56
N ASP A 125 -1.28 -24.85 -9.85
CA ASP A 125 -0.53 -23.66 -10.29
C ASP A 125 0.46 -23.16 -9.23
N VAL A 126 0.08 -23.21 -7.95
CA VAL A 126 0.93 -22.78 -6.82
C VAL A 126 2.02 -23.82 -6.56
N GLU A 127 1.71 -25.11 -6.71
CA GLU A 127 2.67 -26.20 -6.55
C GLU A 127 3.69 -26.23 -7.68
N ASP A 128 3.27 -26.04 -8.94
CA ASP A 128 4.17 -25.96 -10.11
C ASP A 128 5.14 -24.78 -9.97
N LEU A 129 4.68 -23.64 -9.45
CA LEU A 129 5.56 -22.50 -9.12
C LEU A 129 6.53 -22.82 -7.99
N ARG A 130 6.09 -23.51 -6.94
CA ARG A 130 6.95 -23.94 -5.83
C ARG A 130 8.08 -24.86 -6.30
N LEU A 131 7.74 -25.84 -7.14
CA LEU A 131 8.69 -26.78 -7.74
C LEU A 131 9.62 -26.06 -8.73
N GLY A 132 9.10 -25.07 -9.46
CA GLY A 132 9.89 -24.21 -10.35
C GLY A 132 10.89 -23.33 -9.61
N LEU A 133 10.49 -22.71 -8.48
CA LEU A 133 11.39 -21.92 -7.64
C LEU A 133 12.59 -22.73 -7.13
N ALA A 134 12.43 -24.03 -6.88
CA ALA A 134 13.56 -24.87 -6.47
C ALA A 134 14.66 -24.96 -7.55
N LYS A 135 14.30 -24.83 -8.84
CA LYS A 135 15.26 -24.82 -9.96
C LYS A 135 16.12 -23.56 -9.97
N THR A 136 15.66 -22.45 -9.38
CA THR A 136 16.44 -21.20 -9.30
C THR A 136 17.58 -21.28 -8.29
N LEU A 137 17.62 -22.32 -7.46
CA LEU A 137 18.69 -22.58 -6.50
C LEU A 137 19.74 -23.56 -7.04
N ASN A 138 19.66 -23.96 -8.31
CA ASN A 138 20.66 -24.83 -8.90
C ASN A 138 22.01 -24.07 -9.03
N PRO A 139 23.10 -24.55 -8.39
CA PRO A 139 24.40 -23.88 -8.41
C PRO A 139 25.05 -23.82 -9.80
N GLY A 140 24.52 -24.54 -10.80
CA GLY A 140 25.04 -24.55 -12.18
C GLY A 140 24.54 -23.44 -13.11
N HIS A 141 23.77 -22.45 -12.62
CA HIS A 141 23.27 -21.34 -13.46
C HIS A 141 24.15 -20.08 -13.38
N SER A 142 24.48 -19.48 -14.53
CA SER A 142 25.17 -18.19 -14.63
C SER A 142 24.29 -17.01 -14.17
N ARG A 143 24.90 -15.88 -13.78
CA ARG A 143 24.22 -14.65 -13.27
C ARG A 143 23.07 -14.16 -14.15
N ASP A 144 23.30 -14.00 -15.46
CA ASP A 144 22.27 -13.51 -16.38
C ASP A 144 21.09 -14.47 -16.46
N ASN A 145 21.36 -15.78 -16.44
CA ASN A 145 20.32 -16.80 -16.42
C ASN A 145 19.57 -16.79 -15.08
N ALA A 146 20.26 -16.71 -13.95
CA ALA A 146 19.62 -16.64 -12.63
C ALA A 146 18.74 -15.37 -12.48
N LEU A 147 19.20 -14.23 -13.00
CA LEU A 147 18.43 -12.98 -13.01
C LEU A 147 17.20 -13.08 -13.93
N LEU A 148 17.35 -13.58 -15.15
CA LEU A 148 16.23 -13.79 -16.08
C LEU A 148 15.19 -14.76 -15.51
N ILE A 149 15.66 -15.84 -14.90
CA ILE A 149 14.82 -16.82 -14.22
C ILE A 149 14.05 -16.16 -13.05
N SER A 150 14.73 -15.38 -12.19
CA SER A 150 14.08 -14.69 -11.07
C SER A 150 13.03 -13.67 -11.54
N LYS A 151 13.30 -12.90 -12.61
CA LYS A 151 12.35 -11.96 -13.20
C LYS A 151 11.13 -12.68 -13.79
N SER A 152 11.34 -13.82 -14.45
CA SER A 152 10.27 -14.67 -14.97
C SER A 152 9.36 -15.18 -13.84
N TYR A 153 9.95 -15.75 -12.78
CA TYR A 153 9.17 -16.24 -11.63
C TYR A 153 8.49 -15.13 -10.85
N SER A 154 9.11 -13.95 -10.71
CA SER A 154 8.45 -12.78 -10.10
C SER A 154 7.18 -12.39 -10.86
N SER A 155 7.21 -12.45 -12.19
CA SER A 155 6.05 -12.15 -13.04
C SER A 155 4.97 -13.23 -12.91
N ALA A 156 5.38 -14.50 -12.83
CA ALA A 156 4.48 -15.62 -12.63
C ALA A 156 3.80 -15.58 -11.25
N ILE A 157 4.54 -15.27 -10.19
CA ILE A 157 4.01 -15.09 -8.84
C ILE A 157 3.08 -13.88 -8.75
N LYS A 158 3.43 -12.77 -9.41
CA LYS A 158 2.52 -11.61 -9.52
C LYS A 158 1.19 -12.01 -10.18
N SER A 159 1.27 -12.83 -11.24
CA SER A 159 0.08 -13.31 -11.95
C SER A 159 -0.78 -14.20 -11.06
N VAL A 160 -0.17 -15.08 -10.26
CA VAL A 160 -0.87 -15.92 -9.28
C VAL A 160 -1.47 -15.09 -8.14
N ASN A 161 -0.72 -14.13 -7.58
CA ASN A 161 -1.26 -13.24 -6.54
C ASN A 161 -2.42 -12.39 -7.05
N ASN A 162 -2.46 -12.07 -8.35
CA ASN A 162 -3.57 -11.33 -8.95
C ASN A 162 -4.82 -12.18 -9.22
N LYS A 163 -4.73 -13.52 -9.16
CA LYS A 163 -5.91 -14.40 -9.27
C LYS A 163 -6.89 -14.21 -8.12
N LEU A 164 -6.40 -13.76 -6.97
CA LEU A 164 -7.24 -13.36 -5.85
C LEU A 164 -7.14 -11.84 -5.66
N ARG A 165 -8.23 -11.13 -5.93
CA ARG A 165 -8.23 -9.67 -5.94
C ARG A 165 -9.59 -9.10 -5.57
N ILE A 166 -9.57 -7.82 -5.20
CA ILE A 166 -10.77 -7.01 -5.00
C ILE A 166 -10.99 -6.17 -6.26
N SER A 167 -12.22 -6.11 -6.76
CA SER A 167 -12.56 -5.28 -7.92
C SER A 167 -12.40 -3.80 -7.59
N PRO A 168 -11.85 -2.98 -8.50
CA PRO A 168 -11.87 -1.54 -8.34
C PRO A 168 -13.31 -1.01 -8.42
N GLY A 169 -13.52 0.19 -7.86
CA GLY A 169 -14.80 0.87 -7.90
C GLY A 169 -14.67 2.35 -7.55
N ASN A 170 -15.66 3.15 -7.95
CA ASN A 170 -15.76 4.56 -7.63
C ASN A 170 -17.20 4.85 -7.19
N TYR A 171 -17.40 5.41 -6.00
CA TYR A 171 -18.74 5.58 -5.44
C TYR A 171 -19.00 7.01 -5.00
N THR A 172 -20.25 7.45 -5.17
CA THR A 172 -20.76 8.69 -4.61
C THR A 172 -21.85 8.36 -3.62
N ILE A 173 -21.64 8.71 -2.36
CA ILE A 173 -22.52 8.37 -1.25
C ILE A 173 -23.28 9.62 -0.82
N THR A 174 -24.61 9.56 -0.88
CA THR A 174 -25.51 10.67 -0.55
C THR A 174 -26.32 10.42 0.72
N THR A 175 -26.23 9.22 1.29
CA THR A 175 -26.94 8.80 2.50
C THR A 175 -25.99 8.63 3.68
N LYS A 176 -26.51 8.77 4.90
CA LYS A 176 -25.71 8.58 6.13
C LYS A 176 -25.24 7.12 6.26
N ASN A 177 -26.15 6.17 6.09
CA ASN A 177 -25.85 4.75 6.09
C ASN A 177 -25.93 4.24 4.65
N TYR A 178 -24.96 3.44 4.26
CA TYR A 178 -24.89 2.87 2.92
C TYR A 178 -24.20 1.52 2.95
N ASP A 179 -24.76 0.54 2.23
CA ASP A 179 -24.16 -0.78 2.09
C ASP A 179 -23.30 -0.78 0.82
N LEU A 180 -21.99 -0.62 0.99
CA LEU A 180 -21.04 -0.50 -0.10
C LEU A 180 -20.81 -1.87 -0.74
N PRO A 181 -21.15 -2.06 -2.03
CA PRO A 181 -20.91 -3.34 -2.69
C PRO A 181 -19.44 -3.47 -3.06
N VAL A 182 -18.74 -4.42 -2.44
CA VAL A 182 -17.34 -4.76 -2.73
C VAL A 182 -17.30 -6.14 -3.38
N THR A 183 -16.73 -6.24 -4.57
CA THR A 183 -16.58 -7.53 -5.26
C THR A 183 -15.21 -8.13 -5.00
N VAL A 184 -15.17 -9.38 -4.53
CA VAL A 184 -13.94 -10.16 -4.36
C VAL A 184 -13.95 -11.30 -5.37
N ILE A 185 -12.85 -11.46 -6.10
CA ILE A 185 -12.73 -12.36 -7.25
C ILE A 185 -11.70 -13.44 -6.92
N ASN A 186 -12.07 -14.70 -7.17
CA ASN A 186 -11.23 -15.88 -7.05
C ASN A 186 -11.11 -16.60 -8.40
N ASP A 187 -10.00 -16.38 -9.11
CA ASP A 187 -9.71 -17.09 -10.37
C ASP A 187 -8.98 -18.43 -10.17
N PHE A 188 -8.78 -18.88 -8.92
CA PHE A 188 -8.27 -20.23 -8.66
C PHE A 188 -9.39 -21.27 -8.81
N THR A 189 -9.04 -22.52 -9.09
CA THR A 189 -10.02 -23.61 -9.24
C THR A 189 -10.59 -24.11 -7.91
N GLU A 190 -9.94 -23.82 -6.79
CA GLU A 190 -10.36 -24.25 -5.46
C GLU A 190 -11.08 -23.12 -4.72
N PRO A 191 -12.00 -23.46 -3.80
CA PRO A 191 -12.63 -22.48 -2.92
C PRO A 191 -11.62 -21.89 -1.94
N VAL A 192 -11.85 -20.62 -1.56
CA VAL A 192 -10.93 -19.82 -0.74
C VAL A 192 -11.71 -19.10 0.36
N SER A 193 -11.25 -19.25 1.61
CA SER A 193 -11.78 -18.51 2.77
C SER A 193 -10.82 -17.41 3.23
N LEU A 194 -11.33 -16.19 3.40
CA LEU A 194 -10.55 -14.98 3.64
C LEU A 194 -11.23 -14.07 4.65
N ASP A 195 -10.43 -13.25 5.32
CA ASP A 195 -10.87 -12.13 6.11
C ASP A 195 -10.61 -10.83 5.32
N LEU A 196 -11.57 -9.92 5.27
CA LEU A 196 -11.43 -8.62 4.61
C LEU A 196 -11.26 -7.53 5.65
N ILE A 197 -10.13 -6.84 5.64
CA ILE A 197 -9.89 -5.69 6.49
C ILE A 197 -9.97 -4.42 5.65
N ILE A 198 -10.79 -3.48 6.13
CA ILE A 198 -11.05 -2.21 5.45
C ILE A 198 -10.62 -1.09 6.39
N THR A 199 -9.76 -0.21 5.89
CA THR A 199 -9.31 0.98 6.64
C THR A 199 -9.62 2.24 5.85
N THR A 200 -9.93 3.32 6.54
CA THR A 200 -10.22 4.61 5.92
C THR A 200 -8.98 5.49 5.92
N THR A 201 -8.86 6.39 4.93
CA THR A 201 -7.78 7.39 4.92
C THR A 201 -8.02 8.57 5.87
N ASN A 202 -9.26 8.76 6.32
CA ASN A 202 -9.64 9.80 7.26
C ASN A 202 -10.92 9.37 8.03
N SER A 203 -11.25 10.10 9.10
CA SER A 203 -12.38 9.79 9.98
C SER A 203 -13.76 10.21 9.45
N ARG A 204 -13.93 10.44 8.14
CA ARG A 204 -15.22 10.87 7.56
C ARG A 204 -16.20 9.71 7.37
N VAL A 205 -15.70 8.49 7.36
CA VAL A 205 -16.47 7.26 7.21
C VAL A 205 -16.04 6.30 8.29
N LEU A 206 -17.02 5.67 8.94
CA LEU A 206 -16.83 4.49 9.76
C LEU A 206 -17.24 3.28 8.93
N VAL A 207 -16.47 2.20 9.06
CA VAL A 207 -16.71 0.95 8.35
C VAL A 207 -16.89 -0.13 9.40
N GLU A 208 -17.96 -0.90 9.29
CA GLU A 208 -18.22 -2.02 10.18
C GLU A 208 -17.39 -3.24 9.77
N ASP A 209 -17.16 -4.14 10.74
CA ASP A 209 -16.43 -5.38 10.49
C ASP A 209 -17.24 -6.32 9.59
N VAL A 210 -16.59 -6.86 8.57
CA VAL A 210 -17.19 -7.81 7.64
C VAL A 210 -16.89 -9.23 8.12
N PRO A 211 -17.87 -10.16 8.12
CA PRO A 211 -17.61 -11.54 8.46
C PRO A 211 -16.65 -12.19 7.47
N ARG A 212 -16.05 -13.31 7.89
CA ARG A 212 -15.22 -14.15 7.03
C ARG A 212 -15.98 -14.53 5.76
N ILE A 213 -15.32 -14.33 4.62
CA ILE A 213 -15.87 -14.65 3.30
C ILE A 213 -15.33 -15.97 2.81
N THR A 214 -16.16 -16.74 2.10
CA THR A 214 -15.74 -17.93 1.36
C THR A 214 -16.21 -17.77 -0.08
N ILE A 215 -15.28 -17.96 -1.01
CA ILE A 215 -15.50 -17.75 -2.45
C ILE A 215 -15.18 -19.06 -3.14
N ASP A 216 -16.11 -19.59 -3.92
CA ASP A 216 -15.87 -20.78 -4.72
C ASP A 216 -14.76 -20.56 -5.75
N GLY A 217 -14.22 -21.66 -6.27
CA GLY A 217 -13.25 -21.61 -7.35
C GLY A 217 -13.85 -21.00 -8.62
N GLN A 218 -13.06 -20.21 -9.34
CA GLN A 218 -13.42 -19.53 -10.59
C GLN A 218 -14.70 -18.72 -10.46
N SER A 219 -14.87 -18.09 -9.30
CA SER A 219 -16.09 -17.38 -8.92
C SER A 219 -15.75 -16.01 -8.33
N GLN A 220 -16.78 -15.19 -8.19
CA GLN A 220 -16.71 -13.89 -7.54
C GLN A 220 -17.91 -13.73 -6.61
N ILE A 221 -17.70 -13.05 -5.49
CA ILE A 221 -18.75 -12.71 -4.55
C ILE A 221 -18.82 -11.20 -4.36
N GLN A 222 -20.03 -10.67 -4.24
CA GLN A 222 -20.27 -9.29 -3.84
C GLN A 222 -20.68 -9.29 -2.37
N ILE A 223 -19.88 -8.59 -1.57
CA ILE A 223 -20.12 -8.38 -0.15
C ILE A 223 -20.61 -6.96 0.06
N GLU A 224 -21.66 -6.83 0.86
CA GLU A 224 -22.22 -5.56 1.28
C GLU A 224 -21.49 -5.12 2.54
N VAL A 225 -20.71 -4.04 2.43
CA VAL A 225 -19.93 -3.48 3.51
C VAL A 225 -20.70 -2.29 4.10
N PRO A 226 -21.26 -2.40 5.31
CA PRO A 226 -21.97 -1.30 5.94
C PRO A 226 -21.00 -0.17 6.25
N ILE A 227 -21.31 1.03 5.75
CA ILE A 227 -20.55 2.24 6.04
C ILE A 227 -21.47 3.32 6.62
N GLU A 228 -20.96 4.02 7.63
CA GLU A 228 -21.58 5.22 8.20
C GLU A 228 -20.77 6.46 7.83
N VAL A 229 -21.41 7.40 7.14
CA VAL A 229 -20.84 8.69 6.78
C VAL A 229 -21.02 9.69 7.90
N ILE A 230 -19.90 10.17 8.43
CA ILE A 230 -19.83 11.14 9.52
C ILE A 230 -19.73 12.58 8.98
N ALA A 231 -19.05 12.78 7.85
CA ALA A 231 -18.88 14.10 7.24
C ALA A 231 -18.75 14.04 5.70
N SER A 232 -19.25 15.09 5.03
CA SER A 232 -19.14 15.25 3.57
C SER A 232 -17.70 15.53 3.12
N GLY A 233 -17.42 15.32 1.83
CA GLY A 233 -16.09 15.51 1.21
C GLY A 233 -15.52 14.21 0.62
N ASP A 234 -14.27 14.28 0.17
CA ASP A 234 -13.62 13.12 -0.44
C ASP A 234 -12.88 12.26 0.60
N THR A 235 -12.93 10.95 0.40
CA THR A 235 -12.13 9.98 1.16
C THR A 235 -11.79 8.76 0.29
N SER A 236 -11.03 7.83 0.85
CA SER A 236 -10.78 6.54 0.22
C SER A 236 -10.70 5.43 1.25
N LEU A 237 -11.25 4.27 0.87
CA LEU A 237 -11.07 3.03 1.60
C LEU A 237 -9.84 2.30 1.06
N ARG A 238 -9.04 1.73 1.95
CA ARG A 238 -7.99 0.76 1.65
C ARG A 238 -8.47 -0.61 2.11
N LEU A 239 -8.53 -1.54 1.18
CA LEU A 239 -9.05 -2.88 1.39
C LEU A 239 -7.89 -3.87 1.22
N GLN A 240 -7.73 -4.76 2.19
CA GLN A 240 -6.69 -5.77 2.18
C GLN A 240 -7.28 -7.11 2.61
N LEU A 241 -7.00 -8.15 1.83
CA LEU A 241 -7.39 -9.52 2.16
C LEU A 241 -6.35 -10.15 3.10
N TYR A 242 -6.84 -10.93 4.04
CA TYR A 242 -6.05 -11.69 5.01
C TYR A 242 -6.47 -13.16 5.01
N THR A 243 -5.52 -14.03 5.32
CA THR A 243 -5.79 -15.44 5.59
C THR A 243 -6.45 -15.59 6.97
N PRO A 244 -7.14 -16.70 7.26
CA PRO A 244 -7.66 -17.00 8.59
C PRO A 244 -6.62 -17.00 9.72
N LYS A 245 -5.33 -17.04 9.36
CA LYS A 245 -4.18 -17.00 10.27
C LYS A 245 -3.59 -15.59 10.43
N GLY A 246 -4.18 -14.58 9.80
CA GLY A 246 -3.75 -13.18 9.85
C GLY A 246 -2.59 -12.83 8.91
N GLU A 247 -2.30 -13.65 7.90
CA GLU A 247 -1.28 -13.32 6.88
C GLU A 247 -1.89 -12.50 5.74
N ILE A 248 -1.17 -11.52 5.20
CA ILE A 248 -1.63 -10.66 4.10
C ILE A 248 -1.64 -11.45 2.79
N ILE A 249 -2.75 -11.43 2.03
CA ILE A 249 -2.87 -12.09 0.73
C ILE A 249 -3.39 -11.13 -0.35
N GLY A 250 -2.90 -11.28 -1.59
CA GLY A 250 -3.25 -10.39 -2.69
C GLY A 250 -2.66 -8.98 -2.55
N LEU A 251 -3.11 -8.07 -3.41
CA LEU A 251 -2.69 -6.66 -3.41
C LEU A 251 -3.70 -5.79 -2.65
N GLU A 252 -3.22 -4.72 -2.02
CA GLU A 252 -4.08 -3.71 -1.42
C GLU A 252 -4.89 -2.99 -2.52
N GLN A 253 -6.20 -2.91 -2.35
CA GLN A 253 -7.09 -2.20 -3.27
C GLN A 253 -7.59 -0.90 -2.63
N ARG A 254 -7.54 0.20 -3.40
CA ARG A 254 -8.06 1.50 -2.96
C ARG A 254 -9.36 1.83 -3.69
N ILE A 255 -10.39 2.21 -2.95
CA ILE A 255 -11.70 2.63 -3.47
C ILE A 255 -11.93 4.09 -3.07
N PRO A 256 -11.88 5.06 -3.99
CA PRO A 256 -12.22 6.44 -3.71
C PRO A 256 -13.74 6.61 -3.51
N LEU A 257 -14.11 7.42 -2.52
CA LEU A 257 -15.48 7.74 -2.18
C LEU A 257 -15.68 9.27 -2.22
N ARG A 258 -16.76 9.70 -2.85
CA ARG A 258 -17.26 11.08 -2.78
C ARG A 258 -18.47 11.13 -1.87
N LEU A 259 -18.39 11.89 -0.77
CA LEU A 259 -19.43 11.94 0.25
C LEU A 259 -20.21 13.24 0.11
N ALA A 260 -21.47 13.15 -0.31
CA ALA A 260 -22.38 14.26 -0.51
C ALA A 260 -23.60 14.14 0.41
N VAL A 261 -23.36 13.79 1.68
CA VAL A 261 -24.42 13.62 2.69
C VAL A 261 -24.75 14.96 3.32
N ILE A 262 -26.04 15.28 3.39
CA ILE A 262 -26.57 16.46 4.11
C ILE A 262 -27.03 16.00 5.50
N SER A 263 -26.61 16.73 6.54
CA SER A 263 -27.03 16.43 7.91
C SER A 263 -28.55 16.61 8.09
N PRO A 264 -29.29 15.61 8.62
CA PRO A 264 -30.72 15.75 8.92
C PRO A 264 -31.04 16.92 9.86
N VAL A 265 -30.13 17.21 10.80
CA VAL A 265 -30.27 18.32 11.76
C VAL A 265 -30.28 19.67 11.02
N THR A 266 -29.39 19.82 10.03
CA THR A 266 -29.31 21.04 9.21
C THR A 266 -30.57 21.22 8.35
N THR A 267 -31.13 20.13 7.82
CA THR A 267 -32.39 20.17 7.07
C THR A 267 -33.53 20.68 7.95
N TRP A 268 -33.70 20.12 9.15
CA TRP A 268 -34.76 20.56 10.06
C TRP A 268 -34.60 22.03 10.48
N LEU A 269 -33.38 22.46 10.80
CA LEU A 269 -33.11 23.85 11.17
C LEU A 269 -33.40 24.83 10.02
N THR A 270 -32.98 24.50 8.79
CA THR A 270 -33.22 25.37 7.63
C THR A 270 -34.69 25.41 7.24
N THR A 271 -35.39 24.27 7.28
CA THR A 271 -36.85 24.23 7.05
C THR A 271 -37.61 24.99 8.13
N GLY A 272 -37.28 24.80 9.40
CA GLY A 272 -37.89 25.54 10.51
C GLY A 272 -37.69 27.05 10.38
N MET A 273 -36.47 27.49 10.07
CA MET A 273 -36.17 28.90 9.85
C MET A 273 -36.90 29.48 8.63
N ALA A 274 -37.02 28.71 7.53
CA ALA A 274 -37.80 29.12 6.36
C ALA A 274 -39.28 29.33 6.71
N ILE A 275 -39.87 28.45 7.52
CA ILE A 275 -41.25 28.59 8.00
C ILE A 275 -41.41 29.85 8.86
N ILE A 276 -40.48 30.07 9.81
CA ILE A 276 -40.49 31.27 10.68
C ILE A 276 -40.41 32.55 9.83
N LEU A 277 -39.52 32.59 8.84
CA LEU A 277 -39.37 33.73 7.94
C LEU A 277 -40.62 33.97 7.08
N LEU A 278 -41.27 32.90 6.61
CA LEU A 278 -42.51 33.01 5.84
C LEU A 278 -43.65 33.59 6.70
N LEU A 279 -43.80 33.13 7.94
CA LEU A 279 -44.76 33.69 8.89
C LEU A 279 -44.48 35.16 9.20
N ALA A 280 -43.20 35.52 9.42
CA ALA A 280 -42.79 36.90 9.64
C ALA A 280 -43.14 37.80 8.44
N ALA A 281 -42.92 37.31 7.21
CA ALA A 281 -43.27 38.04 5.99
C ALA A 281 -44.79 38.28 5.87
N ILE A 282 -45.62 37.28 6.21
CA ILE A 282 -47.08 37.42 6.23
C ILE A 282 -47.51 38.48 7.25
N VAL A 283 -46.98 38.41 8.48
CA VAL A 283 -47.31 39.37 9.55
C VAL A 283 -46.88 40.80 9.15
N GLN A 284 -45.68 40.95 8.59
CA GLN A 284 -45.20 42.25 8.10
C GLN A 284 -46.08 42.80 6.97
N SER A 285 -46.54 41.94 6.04
CA SER A 285 -47.43 42.33 4.96
C SER A 285 -48.78 42.86 5.47
N VAL A 286 -49.43 42.12 6.38
CA VAL A 286 -50.71 42.54 6.98
C VAL A 286 -50.54 43.84 7.77
N ARG A 287 -49.46 43.97 8.56
CA ARG A 287 -49.16 45.19 9.32
C ARG A 287 -48.96 46.39 8.39
N ARG A 288 -48.25 46.21 7.26
CA ARG A 288 -48.00 47.25 6.26
C ARG A 288 -49.30 47.70 5.56
N VAL A 289 -50.23 46.80 5.27
CA VAL A 289 -51.51 47.14 4.64
C VAL A 289 -52.41 47.92 5.61
N LYS A 290 -52.50 47.50 6.89
CA LYS A 290 -53.28 48.23 7.90
C LYS A 290 -52.78 49.66 8.12
N SER A 291 -51.47 49.90 8.10
CA SER A 291 -50.93 51.26 8.30
C SER A 291 -51.19 52.22 7.13
N ARG A 292 -51.57 51.72 5.94
CA ARG A 292 -51.90 52.56 4.76
C ARG A 292 -53.36 52.97 4.68
N ARG A 293 -54.27 52.32 5.43
CA ARG A 293 -55.71 52.65 5.48
C ARG A 293 -56.06 53.66 6.59
N GLY A 294 -55.10 54.06 7.42
CA GLY A 294 -55.30 54.97 8.56
C GLY A 294 -54.78 56.40 8.33
N LYS A 295 -54.64 56.85 7.08
CA LYS A 295 -54.30 58.23 6.70
C LYS A 295 -55.32 58.75 5.70
#